data_AF-A0A4Q3UY79-F1
#
_entry.id   AF-A0A4Q3UY79-F1
#
_cell.length_a   1.000
_cell.length_b   1.000
_cell.length_c   1.000
_cell.angle_alpha   90.00
_cell.angle_beta   90.00
_cell.angle_gamma   90.00
#
_symmetry.space_group_name_H-M   'P 1'
#
loop_
_entity.id
_entity.type
_entity.pdbx_description
1 polymer ?
#
loop_
_entity_poly.entity_id
_entity_poly.type
_entity_poly.pdbx_seq_one_letter_code
_entity_poly.pdbx_strand_id
1 'polypeptide(L)'
;NTGCNNMRGTFTSTDSSISISEQIISTKMACPGYNEDGFLKSLPKANHYRFENGMMILMLDATEVSRWSRQPVKATIKTARTKTAAQSERA
;
A
#
# COMPACT_ATOMS: atom_id res chain seq x y z
N ASN A 1 -8.78 0.53 -6.38
CA ASN A 1 -9.86 0.34 -5.40
C ASN A 1 -9.36 0.88 -4.06
N THR A 2 -10.20 1.53 -3.27
CA THR A 2 -9.87 2.16 -1.98
C THR A 2 -10.07 1.21 -0.81
N GLY A 3 -10.13 -0.11 -1.02
CA GLY A 3 -10.52 -1.10 -0.01
C GLY A 3 -12.03 -1.31 0.06
N CYS A 4 -12.82 -0.24 -0.04
CA CYS A 4 -14.28 -0.29 -0.06
C CYS A 4 -14.83 0.02 -1.46
N ASN A 5 -14.42 1.16 -2.03
CA ASN A 5 -15.00 1.71 -3.23
C ASN A 5 -14.05 1.64 -4.42
N ASN A 6 -14.61 1.76 -5.62
CA ASN A 6 -13.81 1.95 -6.82
C ASN A 6 -13.53 3.43 -7.00
N MET A 7 -12.27 3.78 -7.15
CA MET A 7 -11.82 5.13 -7.46
C MET A 7 -11.25 5.21 -8.87
N ARG A 8 -11.41 6.36 -9.50
CA ARG A 8 -10.79 6.73 -10.78
C ARG A 8 -10.29 8.17 -10.68
N GLY A 9 -9.22 8.47 -11.39
CA GLY A 9 -8.63 9.80 -11.42
C GLY A 9 -7.55 9.84 -12.49
N THR A 10 -6.91 10.99 -12.62
CA THR A 10 -5.79 11.21 -13.52
C THR A 10 -4.52 11.48 -12.74
N PHE A 11 -3.38 11.11 -13.32
CA PHE A 11 -2.07 11.43 -12.79
C PHE A 11 -1.11 11.71 -13.93
N THR A 12 -0.09 12.50 -13.65
CA THR A 12 1.09 12.64 -14.50
C THR A 12 2.30 12.13 -13.72
N SER A 13 3.26 11.53 -14.43
CA SER A 13 4.48 11.02 -13.82
C SER A 13 5.68 11.28 -14.72
N THR A 14 6.82 11.52 -14.10
CA THR A 14 8.13 11.51 -14.76
C THR A 14 8.98 10.35 -14.19
N ASP A 15 10.29 10.36 -14.41
CA ASP A 15 11.22 9.32 -13.93
C ASP A 15 11.12 9.07 -12.42
N SER A 16 10.84 10.09 -11.62
CA SER A 16 10.69 9.96 -10.16
C SER A 16 9.58 10.78 -9.53
N SER A 17 9.04 11.79 -10.25
CA SER A 17 7.93 12.59 -9.74
C SER A 17 6.57 12.03 -10.15
N ILE A 18 5.56 12.27 -9.31
CA ILE A 18 4.16 11.97 -9.61
C ILE A 18 3.30 13.14 -9.13
N SER A 19 2.29 13.48 -9.92
CA SER A 19 1.26 14.43 -9.55
C SER A 19 -0.09 13.80 -9.80
N ILE A 20 -0.86 13.61 -8.74
CA ILE A 20 -2.19 13.00 -8.80
C ILE A 20 -3.21 14.14 -8.72
N SER A 21 -4.12 14.17 -9.68
CA SER A 21 -5.19 15.18 -9.71
C SER A 21 -6.06 15.07 -8.45
N GLU A 22 -6.46 16.22 -7.90
CA GLU A 22 -7.46 16.27 -6.83
C GLU A 22 -8.84 15.78 -7.27
N GLN A 23 -9.09 15.73 -8.60
CA GLN A 23 -10.33 15.24 -9.18
C GLN A 23 -10.39 13.71 -9.19
N ILE A 24 -10.47 13.12 -7.98
CA ILE A 24 -10.68 11.70 -7.80
C ILE A 24 -12.18 11.45 -7.63
N ILE A 25 -12.74 10.64 -8.53
CA ILE A 25 -14.13 10.17 -8.42
C ILE A 25 -14.14 8.79 -7.77
N SER A 26 -15.08 8.54 -6.86
CA SER A 26 -15.27 7.24 -6.23
C SER A 26 -16.74 6.81 -6.21
N THR A 27 -16.98 5.50 -6.13
CA THR A 27 -18.29 4.97 -5.78
C THR A 27 -18.64 5.32 -4.33
N LYS A 28 -19.93 5.28 -3.97
CA LYS A 28 -20.43 5.65 -2.63
C LYS A 28 -21.08 4.47 -1.89
N MET A 29 -20.36 3.36 -1.75
CA MET A 29 -20.76 2.28 -0.85
C MET A 29 -20.45 2.64 0.59
N ALA A 30 -21.35 2.31 1.51
CA ALA A 30 -21.16 2.56 2.93
C ALA A 30 -20.24 1.50 3.55
N CYS A 31 -19.08 1.93 4.07
CA CYS A 31 -18.13 1.07 4.78
C CYS A 31 -17.83 1.61 6.18
N PRO A 32 -18.52 1.13 7.22
CA PRO A 32 -18.30 1.54 8.60
C PRO A 32 -16.87 1.25 9.07
N GLY A 33 -16.28 2.16 9.84
CA GLY A 33 -14.96 1.97 10.46
C GLY A 33 -13.75 2.12 9.53
N TYR A 34 -13.97 2.44 8.25
CA TYR A 34 -12.89 2.68 7.29
C TYR A 34 -12.80 4.18 6.93
N ASN A 35 -11.62 4.78 7.13
CA ASN A 35 -11.38 6.18 6.77
C ASN A 35 -10.99 6.31 5.29
N GLU A 36 -11.95 6.12 4.40
CA GLU A 36 -11.71 6.27 2.97
C GLU A 36 -11.36 7.71 2.58
N ASP A 37 -12.02 8.69 3.18
CA ASP A 37 -11.84 10.11 2.86
C ASP A 37 -10.40 10.56 3.15
N GLY A 38 -9.83 10.14 4.28
CA GLY A 38 -8.43 10.40 4.60
C GLY A 38 -7.47 9.80 3.59
N PHE A 39 -7.71 8.57 3.14
CA PHE A 39 -6.92 7.90 2.11
C PHE A 39 -7.00 8.66 0.77
N LEU A 40 -8.20 9.00 0.31
CA LEU A 40 -8.39 9.73 -0.95
C LEU A 40 -7.73 11.10 -0.92
N LYS A 41 -7.84 11.84 0.19
CA LYS A 41 -7.21 13.15 0.38
C LYS A 41 -5.69 13.09 0.50
N SER A 42 -5.10 11.94 0.82
CA SER A 42 -3.65 11.81 0.89
C SER A 42 -3.01 11.59 -0.47
N LEU A 43 -3.72 10.99 -1.45
CA LEU A 43 -3.12 10.66 -2.75
C LEU A 43 -2.60 11.89 -3.53
N PRO A 44 -3.38 13.00 -3.66
CA PRO A 44 -2.90 14.20 -4.37
C PRO A 44 -1.68 14.86 -3.73
N LYS A 45 -1.38 14.54 -2.46
CA LYS A 45 -0.22 15.11 -1.76
C LYS A 45 1.10 14.43 -2.13
N ALA A 46 1.06 13.25 -2.76
CA ALA A 46 2.29 12.59 -3.18
C ALA A 46 2.99 13.40 -4.28
N ASN A 47 4.29 13.65 -4.12
CA ASN A 47 5.10 14.39 -5.09
C ASN A 47 6.17 13.53 -5.77
N HIS A 48 6.50 12.37 -5.21
CA HIS A 48 7.37 11.37 -5.84
C HIS A 48 7.00 9.95 -5.45
N TYR A 49 7.60 8.99 -6.15
CA TYR A 49 7.44 7.57 -5.86
C TYR A 49 8.78 6.86 -5.89
N ARG A 50 8.85 5.72 -5.22
CA ARG A 50 9.98 4.79 -5.29
C ARG A 50 9.50 3.36 -5.38
N PHE A 51 10.35 2.49 -5.91
CA PHE A 51 10.13 1.05 -5.87
C PHE A 51 11.03 0.41 -4.82
N GLU A 52 10.42 -0.38 -3.95
CA GLU A 52 11.12 -1.11 -2.89
C GLU A 52 10.46 -2.48 -2.71
N ASN A 53 11.26 -3.56 -2.75
CA ASN A 53 10.78 -4.94 -2.53
C ASN A 53 9.56 -5.33 -3.38
N GLY A 54 9.49 -4.87 -4.63
CA GLY A 54 8.38 -5.15 -5.55
C GLY A 54 7.10 -4.33 -5.29
N MET A 55 7.15 -3.38 -4.34
CA MET A 55 6.10 -2.42 -4.07
C MET A 55 6.46 -1.05 -4.65
N MET A 56 5.44 -0.32 -5.09
CA MET A 56 5.50 1.11 -5.36
C MET A 56 5.09 1.85 -4.08
N ILE A 57 5.89 2.83 -3.67
CA ILE A 57 5.64 3.65 -2.48
C ILE A 57 5.45 5.08 -2.96
N LEU A 58 4.30 5.67 -2.65
CA LEU A 58 4.04 7.10 -2.87
C LEU A 58 4.55 7.89 -1.68
N MET A 59 5.20 9.02 -1.95
CA MET A 59 5.90 9.83 -0.96
C MET A 59 5.44 11.29 -1.05
N LEU A 60 5.34 11.93 0.10
CA LEU A 60 5.36 13.39 0.27
C LEU A 60 6.68 13.71 0.98
N ASP A 61 7.65 14.20 0.22
CA ASP A 61 9.00 14.44 0.74
C ASP A 61 9.55 13.15 1.40
N ALA A 62 9.99 13.22 2.66
CA ALA A 62 10.47 12.03 3.37
C ALA A 62 9.35 11.10 3.90
N THR A 63 8.08 11.48 3.76
CA THR A 63 6.95 10.78 4.39
C THR A 63 6.26 9.82 3.42
N GLU A 64 6.05 8.59 3.84
CA GLU A 64 5.29 7.62 3.06
C GLU A 64 3.79 7.93 3.11
N VAL A 65 3.18 8.05 1.93
CA VAL A 65 1.73 8.29 1.76
C VAL A 65 0.98 6.97 1.61
N SER A 66 1.49 6.05 0.78
CA SER A 66 0.83 4.76 0.53
C SER A 66 1.77 3.75 -0.14
N ARG A 67 1.44 2.45 -0.02
CA ARG A 67 2.20 1.34 -0.61
C ARG A 67 1.29 0.51 -1.53
N TRP A 68 1.80 0.14 -2.70
CA TRP A 68 1.07 -0.54 -3.76
C TRP A 68 1.85 -1.74 -4.29
N SER A 69 1.25 -2.91 -4.31
CA SER A 69 1.85 -4.11 -4.90
C SER A 69 1.25 -4.41 -6.26
N ARG A 70 2.08 -4.82 -7.24
CA ARG A 70 1.61 -5.25 -8.57
C ARG A 70 0.74 -6.51 -8.51
N GLN A 71 1.09 -7.41 -7.59
CA GLN A 71 0.28 -8.57 -7.27
C GLN A 71 -0.45 -8.31 -5.96
N PRO A 72 -1.70 -8.75 -5.76
CA PRO A 72 -2.22 -8.86 -4.40
C PRO A 72 -1.19 -9.67 -3.62
N VAL A 73 -0.74 -9.16 -2.48
CA VAL A 73 0.24 -9.87 -1.65
C VAL A 73 -0.38 -11.24 -1.35
N LYS A 74 0.03 -12.29 -2.07
CA LYS A 74 -0.20 -13.65 -1.62
C LYS A 74 0.56 -13.68 -0.31
N ALA A 75 -0.18 -13.68 0.80
CA ALA A 75 0.37 -13.80 2.13
C ALA A 75 1.20 -15.08 2.17
N THR A 76 2.45 -14.97 1.75
CA THR A 76 3.44 -16.02 1.93
C THR A 76 3.87 -15.81 3.34
N ILE A 77 3.03 -16.25 4.26
CA ILE A 77 3.44 -16.53 5.62
C ILE A 77 4.50 -17.61 5.45
N LYS A 78 5.76 -17.21 5.30
CA LYS A 78 6.87 -18.10 5.62
C LYS A 78 6.74 -18.27 7.13
N THR A 79 5.95 -19.27 7.53
CA THR A 79 5.94 -19.78 8.90
C THR A 79 7.38 -19.92 9.30
N ALA A 80 7.85 -19.04 10.18
CA ALA A 80 9.13 -19.19 10.83
C ALA A 80 9.06 -20.56 11.52
N ARG A 81 9.68 -21.58 10.92
CA ARG A 81 9.94 -22.83 11.62
C ARG A 81 11.00 -22.50 12.65
N THR A 82 10.56 -22.12 13.85
CA THR A 82 11.40 -22.16 15.04
C THR A 82 11.82 -23.61 15.21
N LYS A 83 13.06 -23.93 14.83
CA LYS A 83 13.66 -25.23 15.09
C LYS A 83 14.01 -25.26 16.58
N THR A 84 13.06 -25.66 17.42
CA THR A 84 13.38 -26.02 18.81
C THR A 84 14.21 -27.29 18.74
N ALA A 85 15.52 -27.16 18.97
CA ALA A 85 16.38 -28.29 19.27
C ALA A 85 16.02 -28.79 20.67
N ALA A 86 15.39 -29.96 20.76
CA ALA A 86 15.37 -30.74 21.99
C ALA A 86 16.62 -31.64 22.00
N GLN A 87 17.51 -31.38 22.95
CA GLN A 87 18.62 -32.25 23.34
C GLN A 87 18.12 -33.26 24.40
N SER A 88 18.87 -34.37 24.53
CA SER A 88 18.85 -35.40 25.60
C SER A 88 17.59 -36.30 25.65
N GLU A 89 17.65 -37.62 25.90
CA GLU A 89 18.47 -38.50 26.76
C GLU A 89 18.70 -39.86 26.05
N ARG A 90 19.90 -40.46 26.01
CA ARG A 90 20.47 -41.44 26.98
C ARG A 90 19.45 -42.40 27.64
N ALA A 91 19.41 -43.64 27.15
CA ALA A 91 19.46 -44.89 27.96
C ALA A 91 19.75 -46.07 27.02
#